data_AF-A0AB34FV66-F1
#
_entry.id   AF-A0AB34FV66-F1
#
_cell.length_a   1.000
_cell.length_b   1.000
_cell.length_c   1.000
_cell.angle_alpha   90.00
_cell.angle_beta   90.00
_cell.angle_gamma   90.00
#
_symmetry.space_group_name_H-M   'P 1'
#
loop_
_entity.id
_entity.type
_entity.pdbx_description
1 polymer ?
#
loop_
_entity_poly.entity_id
_entity_poly.type
_entity_poly.pdbx_seq_one_letter_code
_entity_poly.pdbx_strand_id
1 'polypeptide(L)'
;MACVASRRSLAAASMSDVKEESALKYPADSLEKLPAHSYTGAKRKASEDPSSPAASKRLKHDDSAEPQEEEKKQELKPIPFPDKPAVIEERNGEIEFRVVNNDGDRDSLIILTGLKCIFQKQLPKMPKDYIARLVYDRTHLSIAIVKKPLEVIGGITYRPFKGRHFAEIVFCAISSDQQVKGYGAHMMSHLKDYVKASSDVMHFLTYADNYAIGYFKKQGFTKEITLDKKIWMGYIKDYEGGTIMQCSMLPRIRYLEMGRMLLKQKECVQAKIRAYSKSHNVHPPPKEWKNGIKEINPLDIPAIRESGWSPDMDELARQPRHGPNYNQLLHLLNDLQNHNSAWPFLVPVNRDDVADYYDVIKEPMDLSTMENKLEADQYATPEDFTKDARLIFENCRKYNNENTPYAKSANKLEKYMWQQIKAVPEWSHLEPEK
;
A
#
# COMPACT_ATOMS: atom_id res chain seq x y z
N MET A 1 8.13 42.58 -22.62
CA MET A 1 8.31 44.02 -22.36
C MET A 1 7.79 44.31 -20.95
N ALA A 2 8.69 44.83 -20.09
CA ALA A 2 8.53 45.46 -18.75
C ALA A 2 7.58 44.83 -17.69
N CYS A 3 8.07 44.30 -16.56
CA CYS A 3 8.43 44.95 -15.27
C CYS A 3 7.16 45.43 -14.49
N VAL A 4 6.91 45.15 -13.20
CA VAL A 4 7.71 45.46 -11.99
C VAL A 4 7.22 44.60 -10.80
N ALA A 5 8.14 44.38 -9.86
CA ALA A 5 8.06 43.63 -8.62
C ALA A 5 7.15 44.20 -7.51
N SER A 6 6.80 43.35 -6.54
CA SER A 6 6.76 43.79 -5.13
C SER A 6 7.28 42.68 -4.20
N ARG A 7 8.45 42.94 -3.62
CA ARG A 7 8.99 42.30 -2.41
C ARG A 7 8.54 43.10 -1.20
N ARG A 8 8.21 42.43 -0.08
CA ARG A 8 8.33 42.80 1.35
C ARG A 8 7.31 41.95 2.13
N SER A 9 7.50 41.53 3.37
CA SER A 9 8.52 41.74 4.39
C SER A 9 8.29 40.66 5.45
N LEU A 10 9.36 40.11 6.01
CA LEU A 10 9.32 39.40 7.29
C LEU A 10 8.79 40.37 8.36
N ALA A 11 7.84 39.92 9.16
CA ALA A 11 7.51 40.48 10.46
C ALA A 11 7.21 39.32 11.41
N ALA A 12 8.08 39.17 12.42
CA ALA A 12 7.84 38.34 13.57
C ALA A 12 6.71 38.94 14.42
N ALA A 13 5.77 38.12 14.87
CA ALA A 13 4.83 38.49 15.93
C ALA A 13 4.63 37.29 16.87
N SER A 14 4.45 37.63 18.13
CA SER A 14 4.64 36.87 19.35
C SER A 14 3.56 35.85 19.67
N MET A 15 3.98 34.87 20.49
CA MET A 15 3.18 34.00 21.33
C MET A 15 2.01 34.71 22.04
N SER A 16 0.84 34.09 22.02
CA SER A 16 -0.07 34.00 23.17
C SER A 16 -1.22 33.00 22.91
N ASP A 17 -1.38 32.09 23.87
CA ASP A 17 -2.62 31.41 24.28
C ASP A 17 -3.20 30.29 23.40
N VAL A 18 -2.62 29.10 23.58
CA VAL A 18 -3.29 27.80 23.36
C VAL A 18 -4.22 27.52 24.54
N LYS A 19 -5.54 27.45 24.28
CA LYS A 19 -6.48 26.78 25.19
C LYS A 19 -6.50 25.29 24.85
N GLU A 20 -6.08 24.51 25.84
CA GLU A 20 -5.99 23.06 25.90
C GLU A 20 -7.41 22.46 26.04
N GLU A 21 -7.83 21.63 25.09
CA GLU A 21 -9.04 20.81 25.22
C GLU A 21 -8.66 19.36 25.57
N SER A 22 -9.41 18.84 26.53
CA SER A 22 -9.09 17.71 27.41
C SER A 22 -9.10 16.34 26.73
N ALA A 23 -7.99 15.62 26.85
CA ALA A 23 -7.92 14.19 26.58
C ALA A 23 -8.44 13.38 27.79
N LEU A 24 -9.35 12.43 27.53
CA LEU A 24 -9.83 11.45 28.49
C LEU A 24 -8.68 10.61 29.06
N LYS A 25 -8.51 10.62 30.38
CA LYS A 25 -7.64 9.72 31.14
C LYS A 25 -8.38 8.42 31.47
N TYR A 26 -7.81 7.27 31.10
CA TYR A 26 -8.15 5.98 31.70
C TYR A 26 -7.16 5.66 32.82
N PRO A 27 -7.61 5.19 34.00
CA PRO A 27 -6.71 4.87 35.11
C PRO A 27 -6.03 3.51 34.90
N ALA A 28 -4.71 3.51 35.05
CA ALA A 28 -3.89 2.31 35.15
C ALA A 28 -3.69 2.00 36.63
N ASP A 29 -4.36 0.98 37.15
CA ASP A 29 -4.00 0.34 38.41
C ASP A 29 -4.66 -1.05 38.52
N SER A 30 -3.89 -2.09 38.22
CA SER A 30 -4.00 -3.43 38.84
C SER A 30 -3.04 -4.42 38.16
N LEU A 31 -1.76 -4.38 38.53
CA LEU A 31 -0.80 -5.46 38.25
C LEU A 31 0.02 -5.73 39.53
N GLU A 32 -0.44 -6.70 40.32
CA GLU A 32 0.35 -7.26 41.41
C GLU A 32 1.41 -8.24 40.88
N LYS A 33 2.67 -7.82 41.04
CA LYS A 33 3.86 -8.53 41.53
C LYS A 33 4.02 -10.05 41.26
N LEU A 34 5.07 -10.37 40.49
CA LEU A 34 5.91 -11.57 40.70
C LEU A 34 7.41 -11.16 40.67
N PRO A 35 8.29 -11.78 41.47
CA PRO A 35 9.61 -11.24 41.79
C PRO A 35 10.70 -11.56 40.76
N ALA A 36 11.70 -10.67 40.74
CA ALA A 36 12.82 -10.61 39.83
C ALA A 36 13.95 -11.59 40.16
N HIS A 37 14.62 -12.11 39.12
CA HIS A 37 16.03 -12.50 39.22
C HIS A 37 16.83 -11.91 38.05
N SER A 38 17.91 -11.23 38.44
CA SER A 38 18.87 -10.49 37.65
C SER A 38 19.75 -11.38 36.78
N TYR A 39 20.01 -10.97 35.53
CA TYR A 39 21.20 -11.40 34.80
C TYR A 39 21.87 -10.22 34.08
N THR A 40 23.09 -9.91 34.52
CA THR A 40 24.02 -8.99 33.90
C THR A 40 24.96 -9.72 32.93
N GLY A 41 25.09 -9.18 31.71
CA GLY A 41 26.40 -8.90 31.11
C GLY A 41 27.25 -10.02 30.46
N ALA A 42 27.20 -10.04 29.12
CA ALA A 42 28.35 -9.97 28.20
C ALA A 42 29.13 -11.24 27.73
N LYS A 43 29.02 -11.46 26.41
CA LYS A 43 30.05 -11.79 25.37
C LYS A 43 30.98 -13.00 25.54
N ARG A 44 31.00 -13.87 24.50
CA ARG A 44 32.23 -14.21 23.72
C ARG A 44 31.95 -15.03 22.43
N LYS A 45 32.87 -14.88 21.47
CA LYS A 45 32.96 -15.46 20.11
C LYS A 45 33.79 -16.78 20.12
N ALA A 46 33.65 -17.52 19.01
CA ALA A 46 34.20 -18.83 18.64
C ALA A 46 35.74 -18.98 18.62
N SER A 47 36.25 -20.19 18.86
CA SER A 47 36.85 -21.12 17.85
C SER A 47 37.78 -22.17 18.49
N GLU A 48 37.87 -23.33 17.83
CA GLU A 48 38.91 -24.39 17.86
C GLU A 48 38.80 -25.58 18.85
N ASP A 49 38.81 -26.77 18.22
CA ASP A 49 38.85 -28.15 18.73
C ASP A 49 40.14 -28.46 19.53
N PRO A 50 40.15 -29.49 20.41
CA PRO A 50 40.77 -30.75 19.96
C PRO A 50 40.16 -32.06 20.51
N SER A 51 40.13 -33.04 19.61
CA SER A 51 40.42 -34.48 19.79
C SER A 51 39.78 -35.28 20.93
N SER A 52 38.95 -36.24 20.51
CA SER A 52 38.53 -37.43 21.27
C SER A 52 39.71 -38.32 21.71
N PRO A 53 39.67 -38.93 22.91
CA PRO A 53 40.35 -40.19 23.17
C PRO A 53 39.36 -41.36 23.18
N ALA A 54 39.79 -42.41 22.48
CA ALA A 54 39.13 -43.69 22.35
C ALA A 54 39.14 -44.55 23.63
N ALA A 55 38.40 -45.66 23.53
CA ALA A 55 38.51 -46.92 24.26
C ALA A 55 37.61 -47.12 25.51
N SER A 56 36.43 -47.68 25.23
CA SER A 56 35.99 -48.99 25.74
C SER A 56 36.14 -49.29 27.24
N LYS A 57 35.02 -49.22 27.96
CA LYS A 57 34.64 -50.26 28.95
C LYS A 57 33.13 -50.32 29.13
N ARG A 58 32.56 -51.45 28.69
CA ARG A 58 31.18 -51.90 28.93
C ARG A 58 30.95 -52.02 30.44
N LEU A 59 29.87 -51.42 30.94
CA LEU A 59 29.14 -51.90 32.11
C LEU A 59 27.70 -52.16 31.69
N LYS A 60 27.20 -53.33 32.11
CA LYS A 60 25.94 -53.97 31.72
C LYS A 60 24.92 -53.69 32.83
N HIS A 61 23.80 -53.05 32.50
CA HIS A 61 22.56 -53.02 33.28
C HIS A 61 21.45 -52.96 32.24
N ASP A 62 20.94 -54.12 31.84
CA ASP A 62 19.80 -54.86 32.43
C ASP A 62 18.47 -54.20 32.08
N ASP A 63 17.64 -55.05 31.50
CA ASP A 63 16.65 -54.78 30.47
C ASP A 63 15.27 -54.81 31.12
N SER A 64 14.53 -53.70 31.11
CA SER A 64 13.06 -53.67 31.22
C SER A 64 12.51 -52.24 31.30
N ALA A 65 12.35 -51.60 30.15
CA ALA A 65 11.30 -50.60 29.95
C ALA A 65 10.87 -50.65 28.47
N GLU A 66 9.57 -50.88 28.26
CA GLU A 66 8.93 -51.00 26.95
C GLU A 66 9.20 -49.77 26.05
N PRO A 67 9.19 -49.91 24.70
CA PRO A 67 9.54 -48.83 23.81
C PRO A 67 8.48 -47.73 23.89
N GLN A 68 8.86 -46.57 24.41
CA GLN A 68 8.10 -45.34 24.19
C GLN A 68 8.04 -45.10 22.68
N GLU A 69 6.81 -44.91 22.20
CA GLU A 69 6.46 -44.66 20.80
C GLU A 69 7.46 -43.70 20.15
N GLU A 70 8.06 -44.15 19.05
CA GLU A 70 8.81 -43.28 18.16
C GLU A 70 7.93 -42.09 17.78
N GLU A 71 8.23 -40.90 18.31
CA GLU A 71 7.73 -39.65 17.77
C GLU A 71 8.17 -39.59 16.30
N LYS A 72 7.27 -40.03 15.40
CA LYS A 72 7.40 -39.80 13.96
C LYS A 72 7.57 -38.30 13.79
N LYS A 73 8.80 -37.84 13.54
CA LYS A 73 9.06 -36.51 13.00
C LYS A 73 8.19 -36.38 11.75
N GLN A 74 7.09 -35.65 11.87
CA GLN A 74 6.24 -35.35 10.74
C GLN A 74 7.12 -34.61 9.72
N GLU A 75 7.39 -35.25 8.59
CA GLU A 75 8.05 -34.59 7.47
C GLU A 75 7.20 -33.39 7.07
N LEU A 76 7.72 -32.20 7.35
CA LEU A 76 7.07 -30.94 6.99
C LEU A 76 7.02 -30.88 5.46
N LYS A 77 5.84 -31.07 4.88
CA LYS A 77 5.64 -30.91 3.44
C LYS A 77 6.00 -29.48 3.04
N PRO A 78 6.91 -29.28 2.07
CA PRO A 78 7.27 -27.94 1.62
C PRO A 78 6.03 -27.27 1.04
N ILE A 79 5.77 -26.04 1.49
CA ILE A 79 4.61 -25.27 1.06
C ILE A 79 4.94 -24.67 -0.31
N PRO A 80 4.16 -24.98 -1.36
CA PRO A 80 4.45 -24.47 -2.69
C PRO A 80 4.30 -22.95 -2.71
N PHE A 81 5.30 -22.27 -3.26
CA PHE A 81 5.24 -20.83 -3.52
C PHE A 81 5.29 -20.61 -5.04
N PRO A 82 4.19 -20.18 -5.67
CA PRO A 82 4.18 -19.91 -7.10
C PRO A 82 5.02 -18.66 -7.38
N ASP A 83 6.17 -18.84 -8.02
CA ASP A 83 7.02 -17.73 -8.46
C ASP A 83 6.35 -16.99 -9.63
N LYS A 84 6.50 -15.67 -9.66
CA LYS A 84 6.02 -14.83 -10.77
C LYS A 84 6.90 -15.04 -12.02
N PRO A 85 6.38 -14.81 -13.24
CA PRO A 85 7.15 -14.97 -14.48
C PRO A 85 8.50 -14.23 -14.45
N ALA A 86 8.52 -12.96 -14.02
CA ALA A 86 9.74 -12.17 -13.90
C ALA A 86 10.83 -12.81 -13.02
N VAL A 87 10.43 -13.49 -11.94
CA VAL A 87 11.37 -14.18 -11.02
C VAL A 87 11.95 -15.43 -11.69
N ILE A 88 11.11 -16.13 -12.47
CA ILE A 88 11.53 -17.32 -13.21
C ILE A 88 12.49 -16.94 -14.34
N GLU A 89 12.16 -15.90 -15.11
CA GLU A 89 13.02 -15.39 -16.20
C GLU A 89 14.39 -14.93 -15.66
N GLU A 90 14.43 -14.26 -14.50
CA GLU A 90 15.71 -13.90 -13.84
C GLU A 90 16.49 -15.14 -13.39
N ARG A 91 15.82 -16.11 -12.75
CA ARG A 91 16.46 -17.35 -12.29
C ARG A 91 17.03 -18.17 -13.44
N ASN A 92 16.36 -18.17 -14.59
CA ASN A 92 16.84 -18.81 -15.81
C ASN A 92 17.96 -18.00 -16.49
N GLY A 93 18.24 -16.78 -16.03
CA GLY A 93 19.25 -15.89 -16.59
C GLY A 93 18.86 -15.28 -17.94
N GLU A 94 17.56 -15.24 -18.25
CA GLU A 94 16.99 -14.61 -19.45
C GLU A 94 16.99 -13.08 -19.31
N ILE A 95 16.69 -12.60 -18.09
CA ILE A 95 16.79 -11.21 -17.69
C ILE A 95 17.77 -11.01 -16.53
N GLU A 96 18.26 -9.79 -16.39
CA GLU A 96 19.10 -9.36 -15.27
C GLU A 96 18.78 -7.92 -14.88
N PHE A 97 19.07 -7.56 -13.62
CA PHE A 97 18.92 -6.22 -13.10
C PHE A 97 20.29 -5.55 -13.01
N ARG A 98 20.50 -4.49 -13.78
CA ARG A 98 21.77 -3.74 -13.78
C ARG A 98 21.54 -2.32 -13.27
N VAL A 99 22.38 -1.90 -12.32
CA VAL A 99 22.44 -0.50 -11.89
C VAL A 99 23.53 0.19 -12.69
N VAL A 100 23.15 1.24 -13.42
CA VAL A 100 24.02 1.99 -14.32
C VAL A 100 23.91 3.49 -14.06
N ASN A 101 24.97 4.22 -14.39
CA ASN A 101 24.98 5.69 -14.46
C ASN A 101 25.82 6.13 -15.66
N ASN A 102 25.92 7.44 -15.89
CA ASN A 102 26.76 7.98 -16.95
C ASN A 102 28.24 8.04 -16.50
N ASP A 103 28.86 6.87 -16.39
CA ASP A 103 30.25 6.62 -16.04
C ASP A 103 31.22 6.69 -17.24
N GLY A 104 30.69 6.74 -18.46
CA GLY A 104 31.46 6.70 -19.70
C GLY A 104 31.67 5.29 -20.25
N ASP A 105 31.15 4.26 -19.59
CA ASP A 105 31.16 2.89 -20.10
C ASP A 105 30.16 2.72 -21.26
N ARG A 106 30.54 1.89 -22.24
CA ARG A 106 29.74 1.69 -23.45
C ARG A 106 28.44 0.97 -23.15
N ASP A 107 28.46 -0.05 -22.30
CA ASP A 107 27.28 -0.84 -21.97
C ASP A 107 26.32 -0.01 -21.11
N SER A 108 26.86 0.74 -20.14
CA SER A 108 26.09 1.73 -19.37
C SER A 108 25.37 2.72 -20.30
N LEU A 109 26.06 3.26 -21.31
CA LEU A 109 25.47 4.21 -22.25
C LEU A 109 24.37 3.57 -23.12
N ILE A 110 24.55 2.33 -23.56
CA ILE A 110 23.53 1.58 -24.32
C ILE A 110 22.27 1.41 -23.46
N ILE A 111 22.44 0.98 -22.21
CA ILE A 111 21.32 0.76 -21.28
C ILE A 111 20.59 2.06 -20.98
N LEU A 112 21.32 3.15 -20.66
CA LEU A 112 20.74 4.47 -20.42
C LEU A 112 19.98 4.98 -21.64
N THR A 113 20.50 4.75 -22.84
CA THR A 113 19.84 5.12 -24.09
C THR A 113 18.55 4.34 -24.31
N GLY A 114 18.55 3.04 -24.01
CA GLY A 114 17.34 2.20 -24.03
C GLY A 114 16.29 2.71 -23.04
N LEU A 115 16.69 2.99 -21.80
CA LEU A 115 15.82 3.55 -20.77
C LEU A 115 15.22 4.90 -21.19
N LYS A 116 16.04 5.82 -21.70
CA LYS A 116 15.58 7.10 -22.23
C LYS A 116 14.48 6.91 -23.27
N CYS A 117 14.67 5.99 -24.21
CA CYS A 117 13.68 5.71 -25.25
C CYS A 117 12.38 5.14 -24.68
N ILE A 118 12.45 4.29 -23.65
CA ILE A 118 11.26 3.77 -22.96
C ILE A 118 10.55 4.89 -22.21
N PHE A 119 11.25 5.68 -21.40
CA PHE A 119 10.65 6.79 -20.66
C PHE A 119 9.99 7.81 -21.60
N GLN A 120 10.63 8.16 -22.72
CA GLN A 120 10.05 9.07 -23.72
C GLN A 120 8.77 8.54 -24.37
N LYS A 121 8.60 7.21 -24.46
CA LYS A 121 7.38 6.58 -24.98
C LYS A 121 6.29 6.44 -23.91
N GLN A 122 6.67 6.01 -22.70
CA GLN A 122 5.73 5.69 -21.62
C GLN A 122 5.30 6.92 -20.82
N LEU A 123 6.06 8.02 -20.86
CA LEU A 123 5.78 9.27 -20.15
C LEU A 123 5.59 10.42 -21.16
N PRO A 124 4.51 10.43 -21.96
CA PRO A 124 4.32 11.40 -23.03
C PRO A 124 4.13 12.85 -22.54
N LYS A 125 3.73 13.03 -21.27
CA LYS A 125 3.60 14.35 -20.63
C LYS A 125 4.95 14.98 -20.28
N MET A 126 6.02 14.18 -20.21
CA MET A 126 7.36 14.65 -19.85
C MET A 126 8.14 15.09 -21.10
N PRO A 127 8.75 16.28 -21.12
CA PRO A 127 9.53 16.73 -22.27
C PRO A 127 10.69 15.78 -22.57
N LYS A 128 10.90 15.45 -23.86
CA LYS A 128 11.91 14.48 -24.29
C LYS A 128 13.33 14.87 -23.89
N ASP A 129 13.65 16.15 -23.99
CA ASP A 129 14.97 16.70 -23.60
C ASP A 129 15.16 16.68 -22.08
N TYR A 130 14.08 16.87 -21.32
CA TYR A 130 14.10 16.77 -19.87
C TYR A 130 14.45 15.35 -19.43
N ILE A 131 13.81 14.34 -20.01
CA ILE A 131 14.10 12.93 -19.76
C ILE A 131 15.56 12.63 -20.09
N ALA A 132 16.02 13.00 -21.30
CA ALA A 132 17.39 12.75 -21.73
C ALA A 132 18.42 13.38 -20.77
N ARG A 133 18.20 14.63 -20.37
CA ARG A 133 19.08 15.37 -19.47
C ARG A 133 19.23 14.66 -18.13
N LEU A 134 18.14 14.17 -17.54
CA LEU A 134 18.20 13.52 -16.22
C LEU A 134 18.69 12.06 -16.28
N VAL A 135 18.33 11.31 -17.33
CA VAL A 135 18.81 9.93 -17.50
C VAL A 135 20.34 9.91 -17.69
N TYR A 136 20.90 10.87 -18.42
CA TYR A 136 22.35 10.99 -18.61
C TYR A 136 23.06 11.84 -17.54
N ASP A 137 22.35 12.35 -16.54
CA ASP A 137 22.97 13.12 -15.47
C ASP A 137 23.79 12.21 -14.55
N ARG A 138 25.03 12.59 -14.26
CA ARG A 138 25.97 11.77 -13.46
C ARG A 138 25.56 11.61 -12.00
N THR A 139 24.68 12.47 -11.49
CA THR A 139 24.15 12.39 -10.12
C THR A 139 22.94 11.47 -10.00
N HIS A 140 22.40 11.01 -11.13
CA HIS A 140 21.30 10.06 -11.18
C HIS A 140 21.84 8.64 -11.42
N LEU A 141 21.15 7.67 -10.83
CA LEU A 141 21.36 6.25 -11.02
C LEU A 141 20.12 5.66 -11.69
N SER A 142 20.31 4.65 -12.51
CA SER A 142 19.19 3.91 -13.08
C SER A 142 19.35 2.42 -12.83
N ILE A 143 18.32 1.79 -12.29
CA ILE A 143 18.20 0.33 -12.30
C ILE A 143 17.40 -0.08 -13.52
N ALA A 144 17.99 -0.93 -14.38
CA ALA A 144 17.41 -1.39 -15.62
C ALA A 144 17.16 -2.89 -15.58
N ILE A 145 16.04 -3.31 -16.17
CA ILE A 145 15.79 -4.71 -16.53
C ILE A 145 16.36 -4.92 -17.92
N VAL A 146 17.36 -5.77 -18.02
CA VAL A 146 18.05 -6.07 -19.28
C VAL A 146 17.79 -7.52 -19.65
N LYS A 147 17.28 -7.76 -20.85
CA LYS A 147 17.18 -9.08 -21.47
C LYS A 147 18.41 -9.32 -22.33
N LYS A 148 18.98 -10.52 -22.25
CA LYS A 148 20.18 -10.85 -23.03
C LYS A 148 19.92 -10.77 -24.54
N PRO A 149 20.87 -10.23 -25.35
CA PRO A 149 22.20 -9.79 -24.92
C PRO A 149 22.25 -8.42 -24.23
N LEU A 150 21.46 -7.42 -24.62
CA LEU A 150 21.49 -6.05 -24.08
C LEU A 150 20.18 -5.25 -24.35
N GLU A 151 19.04 -5.95 -24.44
CA GLU A 151 17.74 -5.33 -24.68
C GLU A 151 17.16 -4.77 -23.37
N VAL A 152 16.81 -3.48 -23.34
CA VAL A 152 16.21 -2.86 -22.16
C VAL A 152 14.70 -3.05 -22.17
N ILE A 153 14.14 -3.64 -21.11
CA ILE A 153 12.69 -3.85 -20.94
C ILE A 153 12.04 -2.69 -20.18
N GLY A 154 12.78 -2.08 -19.25
CA GLY A 154 12.27 -1.02 -18.39
C GLY A 154 13.25 -0.68 -17.28
N GLY A 155 12.91 0.32 -16.46
CA GLY A 155 13.78 0.75 -15.39
C GLY A 155 13.20 1.81 -14.48
N ILE A 156 13.98 2.11 -13.44
CA ILE A 156 13.75 3.24 -12.53
C ILE A 156 15.01 4.11 -12.54
N THR A 157 14.84 5.39 -12.84
CA THR A 157 15.87 6.41 -12.62
C THR A 157 15.58 7.11 -11.29
N TYR A 158 16.58 7.15 -10.42
CA TYR A 158 16.48 7.76 -9.10
C TYR A 158 17.73 8.57 -8.76
N ARG A 159 17.56 9.52 -7.84
CA ARG A 159 18.61 10.40 -7.35
C ARG A 159 18.76 10.25 -5.84
N PRO A 160 19.83 9.62 -5.34
CA PRO A 160 20.06 9.53 -3.90
C PRO A 160 20.60 10.84 -3.32
N PHE A 161 20.08 11.27 -2.18
CA PHE A 161 20.58 12.43 -1.45
C PHE A 161 21.37 11.98 -0.22
N LYS A 162 22.69 11.82 -0.41
CA LYS A 162 23.62 11.38 0.64
C LYS A 162 23.48 12.23 1.90
N GLY A 163 23.40 11.59 3.07
CA GLY A 163 23.28 12.25 4.37
C GLY A 163 21.89 12.79 4.69
N ARG A 164 20.89 12.59 3.82
CA ARG A 164 19.48 12.94 4.06
C ARG A 164 18.57 11.72 4.18
N HIS A 165 19.13 10.51 4.09
CA HIS A 165 18.41 9.24 4.20
C HIS A 165 17.24 9.04 3.21
N PHE A 166 17.18 9.81 2.12
CA PHE A 166 16.15 9.66 1.09
C PHE A 166 16.72 9.69 -0.33
N ALA A 167 15.98 9.10 -1.26
CA ALA A 167 16.20 9.22 -2.70
C ALA A 167 14.90 9.64 -3.42
N GLU A 168 15.05 10.44 -4.46
CA GLU A 168 13.96 10.82 -5.36
C GLU A 168 13.87 9.79 -6.49
N ILE A 169 12.70 9.18 -6.68
CA ILE A 169 12.40 8.41 -7.88
C ILE A 169 11.91 9.40 -8.94
N VAL A 170 12.69 9.54 -10.02
CA VAL A 170 12.44 10.53 -11.08
C VAL A 170 11.61 9.91 -12.18
N PHE A 171 11.98 8.71 -12.64
CA PHE A 171 11.26 7.99 -13.69
C PHE A 171 11.08 6.54 -13.29
N CYS A 172 9.91 5.97 -13.62
CA CYS A 172 9.62 4.55 -13.43
C CYS A 172 8.72 4.10 -14.58
N ALA A 173 9.21 3.22 -15.45
CA ALA A 173 8.44 2.71 -16.58
C ALA A 173 8.92 1.33 -17.02
N ILE A 174 7.97 0.55 -17.55
CA ILE A 174 8.19 -0.72 -18.22
C ILE A 174 7.60 -0.61 -19.63
N SER A 175 8.27 -1.20 -20.61
CA SER A 175 7.77 -1.26 -21.98
C SER A 175 6.39 -1.91 -22.05
N SER A 176 5.48 -1.35 -22.84
CA SER A 176 4.06 -1.73 -22.87
C SER A 176 3.82 -3.20 -23.18
N ASP A 177 4.64 -3.80 -24.05
CA ASP A 177 4.59 -5.21 -24.44
C ASP A 177 4.99 -6.18 -23.31
N GLN A 178 5.70 -5.69 -22.29
CA GLN A 178 6.15 -6.48 -21.14
C GLN A 178 5.37 -6.16 -19.86
N GLN A 179 4.34 -5.31 -19.91
CA GLN A 179 3.51 -5.03 -18.76
C GLN A 179 2.74 -6.29 -18.32
N VAL A 180 2.22 -6.29 -17.08
CA VAL A 180 1.45 -7.41 -16.47
C VAL A 180 2.26 -8.66 -16.06
N LYS A 181 3.49 -8.88 -16.56
CA LYS A 181 4.35 -10.00 -16.13
C LYS A 181 4.93 -9.90 -14.71
N GLY A 182 4.64 -8.81 -14.00
CA GLY A 182 5.13 -8.55 -12.65
C GLY A 182 6.47 -7.82 -12.57
N TYR A 183 7.04 -7.39 -13.70
CA TYR A 183 8.32 -6.70 -13.77
C TYR A 183 8.41 -5.45 -12.89
N GLY A 184 7.37 -4.60 -12.86
CA GLY A 184 7.39 -3.38 -12.05
C GLY A 184 7.58 -3.67 -10.55
N ALA A 185 6.81 -4.62 -10.00
CA ALA A 185 6.94 -5.01 -8.60
C ALA A 185 8.31 -5.65 -8.31
N HIS A 186 8.80 -6.49 -9.23
CA HIS A 186 10.10 -7.15 -9.08
C HIS A 186 11.27 -6.15 -9.10
N MET A 187 11.21 -5.18 -10.02
CA MET A 187 12.15 -4.08 -10.14
C MET A 187 12.17 -3.19 -8.90
N MET A 188 11.01 -2.87 -8.34
CA MET A 188 10.94 -2.08 -7.10
C MET A 188 11.53 -2.85 -5.91
N SER A 189 11.30 -4.17 -5.82
CA SER A 189 11.95 -5.00 -4.79
C SER A 189 13.47 -5.01 -4.93
N HIS A 190 13.99 -5.17 -6.15
CA HIS A 190 15.41 -5.06 -6.46
C HIS A 190 15.97 -3.69 -6.08
N LEU A 191 15.28 -2.60 -6.44
CA LEU A 191 15.70 -1.25 -6.07
C LEU A 191 15.80 -1.07 -4.55
N LYS A 192 14.77 -1.51 -3.81
CA LYS A 192 14.75 -1.40 -2.34
C LYS A 192 15.88 -2.18 -1.69
N ASP A 193 16.08 -3.43 -2.10
CA ASP A 193 17.15 -4.26 -1.54
C ASP A 193 18.54 -3.73 -1.91
N TYR A 194 18.73 -3.26 -3.15
CA TYR A 194 19.98 -2.65 -3.61
C TYR A 194 20.32 -1.37 -2.83
N VAL A 195 19.37 -0.44 -2.74
CA VAL A 195 19.59 0.87 -2.09
C VAL A 195 19.86 0.69 -0.60
N LYS A 196 19.14 -0.23 0.07
CA LYS A 196 19.39 -0.57 1.48
C LYS A 196 20.76 -1.20 1.71
N ALA A 197 21.26 -1.98 0.76
CA ALA A 197 22.56 -2.64 0.88
C ALA A 197 23.74 -1.71 0.54
N SER A 198 23.52 -0.74 -0.36
CA SER A 198 24.57 0.12 -0.92
C SER A 198 24.63 1.52 -0.33
N SER A 199 23.60 1.97 0.39
CA SER A 199 23.49 3.36 0.89
C SER A 199 22.74 3.46 2.22
N ASP A 200 22.70 4.67 2.77
CA ASP A 200 21.97 5.06 3.99
C ASP A 200 20.51 5.48 3.73
N VAL A 201 20.04 5.32 2.49
CA VAL A 201 18.69 5.71 2.07
C VAL A 201 17.66 4.73 2.64
N MET A 202 16.68 5.27 3.35
CA MET A 202 15.55 4.52 3.92
C MET A 202 14.19 5.01 3.41
N HIS A 203 14.16 6.16 2.73
CA HIS A 203 12.94 6.76 2.21
C HIS A 203 13.03 6.99 0.70
N PHE A 204 11.97 6.67 -0.03
CA PHE A 204 11.79 7.14 -1.40
C PHE A 204 10.71 8.21 -1.44
N LEU A 205 11.00 9.29 -2.17
CA LEU A 205 10.02 10.31 -2.54
C LEU A 205 9.83 10.27 -4.05
N THR A 206 8.60 10.46 -4.51
CA THR A 206 8.26 10.47 -5.93
C THR A 206 7.06 11.37 -6.18
N TYR A 207 7.01 11.99 -7.36
CA TYR A 207 5.78 12.56 -7.89
C TYR A 207 5.14 11.52 -8.82
N ALA A 208 3.98 11.01 -8.42
CA ALA A 208 3.24 10.02 -9.18
C ALA A 208 2.10 10.67 -9.96
N ASP A 209 2.02 10.39 -11.26
CA ASP A 209 0.83 10.66 -12.05
C ASP A 209 -0.38 9.89 -11.50
N ASN A 210 -1.59 10.38 -11.73
CA ASN A 210 -2.84 9.76 -11.25
C ASN A 210 -2.97 8.27 -11.62
N TYR A 211 -2.53 7.89 -12.82
CA TYR A 211 -2.55 6.50 -13.28
C TYR A 211 -1.53 5.59 -12.55
N ALA A 212 -0.47 6.17 -11.97
CA ALA A 212 0.60 5.44 -11.29
C ALA A 212 0.40 5.33 -9.78
N ILE A 213 -0.52 6.10 -9.17
CA ILE A 213 -0.78 6.09 -7.72
C ILE A 213 -1.08 4.67 -7.23
N GLY A 214 -1.92 3.92 -7.95
CA GLY A 214 -2.27 2.54 -7.59
C GLY A 214 -1.05 1.58 -7.60
N TYR A 215 -0.11 1.79 -8.52
CA TYR A 215 1.14 1.04 -8.55
C TYR A 215 2.00 1.37 -7.32
N PHE A 216 2.24 2.66 -7.06
CA PHE A 216 3.06 3.10 -5.92
C PHE A 216 2.44 2.71 -4.57
N LYS A 217 1.11 2.82 -4.40
CA LYS A 217 0.40 2.30 -3.22
C LYS A 217 0.70 0.81 -2.99
N LYS A 218 0.60 -0.03 -4.03
CA LYS A 218 0.95 -1.46 -3.95
C LYS A 218 2.42 -1.70 -3.62
N GLN A 219 3.31 -0.75 -3.92
CA GLN A 219 4.71 -0.79 -3.54
C GLN A 219 4.98 -0.20 -2.14
N GLY A 220 3.95 0.13 -1.36
CA GLY A 220 4.11 0.68 0.00
C GLY A 220 4.44 2.17 0.02
N PHE A 221 4.01 2.93 -1.00
CA PHE A 221 4.00 4.38 -0.95
C PHE A 221 2.66 4.89 -0.39
N THR A 222 2.73 5.98 0.37
CA THR A 222 1.56 6.71 0.88
C THR A 222 1.62 8.17 0.40
N LYS A 223 0.45 8.83 0.37
CA LYS A 223 0.36 10.29 0.14
C LYS A 223 0.81 11.09 1.36
N GLU A 224 0.82 10.47 2.54
CA GLU A 224 1.25 11.10 3.78
C GLU A 224 2.78 11.17 3.85
N ILE A 225 3.31 12.40 3.83
CA ILE A 225 4.76 12.63 3.89
C ILE A 225 5.15 12.84 5.35
N THR A 226 5.69 11.79 5.97
CA THR A 226 6.16 11.80 7.37
C THR A 226 7.59 12.33 7.50
N LEU A 227 8.34 12.42 6.40
CA LEU A 227 9.68 13.01 6.40
C LEU A 227 9.61 14.53 6.57
N ASP A 228 10.39 15.09 7.50
CA ASP A 228 10.43 16.54 7.76
C ASP A 228 10.67 17.32 6.45
N LYS A 229 9.81 18.30 6.19
CA LYS A 229 9.89 19.19 5.02
C LYS A 229 11.29 19.77 4.84
N LYS A 230 12.02 20.10 5.90
CA LYS A 230 13.40 20.63 5.83
C LYS A 230 14.39 19.68 5.16
N ILE A 231 14.11 18.38 5.17
CA ILE A 231 14.99 17.34 4.62
C ILE A 231 14.87 17.30 3.09
N TRP A 232 13.67 17.47 2.53
CA TRP A 232 13.40 17.19 1.12
C TRP A 232 12.92 18.40 0.31
N MET A 233 12.32 19.40 0.96
CA MET A 233 11.77 20.58 0.29
C MET A 233 12.90 21.39 -0.35
N GLY A 234 12.75 21.69 -1.64
CA GLY A 234 13.77 22.37 -2.46
C GLY A 234 14.86 21.45 -3.03
N TYR A 235 14.87 20.16 -2.68
CA TYR A 235 15.82 19.18 -3.23
C TYR A 235 15.22 18.36 -4.37
N ILE A 236 13.96 17.96 -4.24
CA ILE A 236 13.22 17.22 -5.26
C ILE A 236 12.57 18.18 -6.27
N LYS A 237 12.19 17.66 -7.43
CA LYS A 237 11.50 18.43 -8.46
C LYS A 237 9.99 18.34 -8.29
N ASP A 238 9.32 19.48 -8.35
CA ASP A 238 7.87 19.57 -8.36
C ASP A 238 7.37 19.36 -9.79
N TYR A 239 6.42 18.46 -9.96
CA TYR A 239 5.78 18.18 -11.26
C TYR A 239 4.32 18.59 -11.21
N GLU A 240 3.92 19.46 -12.13
CA GLU A 240 2.53 19.92 -12.23
C GLU A 240 1.60 18.74 -12.52
N GLY A 241 0.55 18.59 -11.70
CA GLY A 241 -0.40 17.47 -11.79
C GLY A 241 0.11 16.13 -11.25
N GLY A 242 1.30 16.08 -10.66
CA GLY A 242 1.80 14.91 -9.93
C GLY A 242 1.40 14.93 -8.47
N THR A 243 1.08 13.78 -7.89
CA THR A 243 0.86 13.62 -6.44
C THR A 243 2.16 13.19 -5.79
N ILE A 244 2.65 13.96 -4.81
CA ILE A 244 3.81 13.54 -4.01
C ILE A 244 3.46 12.30 -3.17
N MET A 245 4.36 11.31 -3.18
CA MET A 245 4.21 10.08 -2.40
C MET A 245 5.52 9.68 -1.74
N GLN A 246 5.43 9.13 -0.53
CA GLN A 246 6.56 8.63 0.26
C GLN A 246 6.48 7.12 0.47
N CYS A 247 7.60 6.42 0.30
CA CYS A 247 7.79 5.05 0.77
C CYS A 247 8.86 5.02 1.86
N SER A 248 8.50 4.52 3.04
CA SER A 248 9.45 4.24 4.12
C SER A 248 9.79 2.75 4.12
N MET A 249 11.06 2.41 3.90
CA MET A 249 11.48 1.01 3.82
C MET A 249 11.58 0.35 5.19
N LEU A 250 11.28 -0.94 5.24
CA LEU A 250 11.36 -1.75 6.47
C LEU A 250 12.79 -2.25 6.64
N PRO A 251 13.45 -2.00 7.79
CA PRO A 251 14.89 -2.21 7.95
C PRO A 251 15.30 -3.69 7.84
N ARG A 252 14.53 -4.60 8.44
CA ARG A 252 14.91 -6.02 8.60
C ARG A 252 14.48 -6.94 7.44
N ILE A 253 13.79 -6.42 6.43
CA ILE A 253 13.18 -7.23 5.37
C ILE A 253 14.03 -7.18 4.10
N ARG A 254 14.17 -8.33 3.44
CA ARG A 254 14.60 -8.44 2.04
C ARG A 254 13.35 -8.49 1.16
N TYR A 255 13.13 -7.46 0.35
CA TYR A 255 11.93 -7.28 -0.45
C TYR A 255 11.78 -8.36 -1.53
N LEU A 256 12.87 -8.89 -2.09
CA LEU A 256 12.84 -10.02 -3.03
C LEU A 256 12.30 -11.32 -2.39
N GLU A 257 12.47 -11.49 -1.07
CA GLU A 257 11.99 -12.67 -0.33
C GLU A 257 10.65 -12.44 0.38
N MET A 258 10.09 -11.22 0.27
CA MET A 258 8.89 -10.83 1.01
C MET A 258 7.74 -11.82 0.84
N GLY A 259 7.46 -12.26 -0.39
CA GLY A 259 6.37 -13.20 -0.66
C GLY A 259 6.52 -14.53 0.09
N ARG A 260 7.75 -15.08 0.12
CA ARG A 260 8.06 -16.31 0.85
C ARG A 260 8.01 -16.09 2.36
N MET A 261 8.49 -14.95 2.84
CA MET A 261 8.41 -14.57 4.24
C MET A 261 6.96 -14.47 4.73
N LEU A 262 6.10 -13.78 3.98
CA LEU A 262 4.68 -13.62 4.31
C LEU A 262 3.94 -14.97 4.30
N LEU A 263 4.25 -15.85 3.34
CA LEU A 263 3.70 -17.21 3.32
C LEU A 263 4.11 -17.99 4.58
N LYS A 264 5.38 -17.95 4.97
CA LYS A 264 5.86 -18.59 6.21
C LYS A 264 5.18 -18.02 7.46
N GLN A 265 5.00 -16.71 7.53
CA GLN A 265 4.30 -16.05 8.64
C GLN A 265 2.83 -16.48 8.72
N LYS A 266 2.12 -16.48 7.58
CA LYS A 266 0.73 -16.93 7.48
C LYS A 266 0.59 -18.37 7.98
N GLU A 267 1.48 -19.25 7.57
CA GLU A 267 1.46 -20.67 7.92
C GLU A 267 1.78 -20.91 9.39
N CYS A 268 2.68 -20.10 9.97
CA CYS A 268 2.93 -20.10 11.41
C CYS A 268 1.67 -19.73 12.21
N VAL A 269 0.98 -18.66 11.79
CA VAL A 269 -0.30 -18.24 12.41
C VAL A 269 -1.35 -19.34 12.25
N GLN A 270 -1.49 -19.91 11.04
CA GLN A 270 -2.45 -20.99 10.78
C GLN A 270 -2.12 -22.28 11.53
N ALA A 271 -0.85 -22.61 11.73
CA ALA A 271 -0.45 -23.75 12.56
C ALA A 271 -0.85 -23.52 14.03
N LYS A 272 -0.64 -22.31 14.55
CA LYS A 272 -1.09 -21.95 15.91
C LYS A 272 -2.62 -22.00 16.00
N ILE A 273 -3.35 -21.48 15.01
CA ILE A 273 -4.81 -21.57 14.95
C ILE A 273 -5.25 -23.03 14.95
N ARG A 274 -4.69 -23.90 14.10
CA ARG A 274 -5.03 -25.33 14.04
C ARG A 274 -4.79 -26.09 15.34
N ALA A 275 -3.83 -25.66 16.16
CA ALA A 275 -3.57 -26.27 17.46
C ALA A 275 -4.70 -26.05 18.49
N TYR A 276 -5.55 -25.03 18.31
CA TYR A 276 -6.68 -24.74 19.20
C TYR A 276 -8.05 -24.85 18.49
N SER A 277 -8.10 -24.52 17.21
CA SER A 277 -9.30 -24.48 16.41
C SER A 277 -9.59 -25.84 15.79
N LYS A 278 -10.80 -26.34 16.06
CA LYS A 278 -11.39 -27.51 15.40
C LYS A 278 -12.07 -27.17 14.07
N SER A 279 -12.01 -25.91 13.60
CA SER A 279 -12.75 -25.47 12.40
C SER A 279 -12.31 -26.15 11.10
N HIS A 280 -11.15 -26.81 11.10
CA HIS A 280 -10.66 -27.59 9.95
C HIS A 280 -11.26 -29.00 9.88
N ASN A 281 -12.00 -29.43 10.91
CA ASN A 281 -12.69 -30.72 10.92
C ASN A 281 -13.92 -30.66 10.03
N VAL A 282 -13.95 -31.50 8.99
CA VAL A 282 -15.12 -31.64 8.13
C VAL A 282 -16.06 -32.67 8.75
N HIS A 283 -17.23 -32.22 9.18
CA HIS A 283 -18.26 -33.09 9.73
C HIS A 283 -19.21 -33.57 8.63
N PRO A 284 -19.67 -34.84 8.66
CA PRO A 284 -20.66 -35.32 7.71
C PRO A 284 -22.00 -34.59 7.88
N PRO A 285 -22.84 -34.52 6.84
CA PRO A 285 -24.16 -33.93 6.96
C PRO A 285 -25.02 -34.71 7.97
N PRO A 286 -25.97 -34.04 8.65
CA PRO A 286 -26.94 -34.69 9.54
C PRO A 286 -27.66 -35.87 8.88
N LYS A 287 -27.84 -36.97 9.62
CA LYS A 287 -28.44 -38.22 9.10
C LYS A 287 -29.89 -38.01 8.66
N GLU A 288 -30.57 -37.07 9.28
CA GLU A 288 -31.95 -36.65 9.06
C GLU A 288 -32.15 -36.09 7.65
N TRP A 289 -31.08 -35.56 7.03
CA TRP A 289 -31.12 -35.00 5.68
C TRP A 289 -30.98 -36.04 4.56
N LYS A 290 -30.80 -37.33 4.89
CA LYS A 290 -30.65 -38.41 3.89
C LYS A 290 -31.86 -38.53 2.95
N ASN A 291 -33.06 -38.19 3.42
CA ASN A 291 -34.32 -38.31 2.67
C ASN A 291 -34.96 -36.94 2.36
N GLY A 292 -34.17 -35.85 2.39
CA GLY A 292 -34.65 -34.48 2.16
C GLY A 292 -34.29 -33.52 3.31
N ILE A 293 -34.26 -32.22 3.01
CA ILE A 293 -33.90 -31.18 3.99
C ILE A 293 -35.02 -31.05 5.02
N LYS A 294 -34.66 -31.18 6.29
CA LYS A 294 -35.55 -30.97 7.43
C LYS A 294 -34.92 -29.96 8.38
N GLU A 295 -35.74 -29.16 9.04
CA GLU A 295 -35.27 -28.24 10.08
C GLU A 295 -34.72 -29.04 11.26
N ILE A 296 -33.52 -28.69 11.72
CA ILE A 296 -32.82 -29.33 12.84
C ILE A 296 -32.36 -28.20 13.75
N ASN A 297 -32.53 -28.35 15.06
CA ASN A 297 -31.96 -27.42 16.02
C ASN A 297 -30.43 -27.48 15.94
N PRO A 298 -29.72 -26.37 15.66
CA PRO A 298 -28.27 -26.38 15.54
C PRO A 298 -27.54 -26.93 16.77
N LEU A 299 -28.10 -26.76 17.98
CA LEU A 299 -27.51 -27.27 19.23
C LEU A 299 -27.56 -28.79 19.38
N ASP A 300 -28.41 -29.47 18.62
CA ASP A 300 -28.48 -30.94 18.59
C ASP A 300 -27.30 -31.55 17.80
N ILE A 301 -26.63 -30.74 16.98
CA ILE A 301 -25.45 -31.15 16.21
C ILE A 301 -24.22 -31.00 17.12
N PRO A 302 -23.55 -32.09 17.54
CA PRO A 302 -22.45 -32.03 18.51
C PRO A 302 -21.31 -31.10 18.07
N ALA A 303 -21.00 -31.06 16.78
CA ALA A 303 -19.97 -30.21 16.20
C ALA A 303 -20.28 -28.71 16.33
N ILE A 304 -21.55 -28.31 16.17
CA ILE A 304 -21.98 -26.92 16.31
C ILE A 304 -21.97 -26.52 17.78
N ARG A 305 -22.44 -27.40 18.68
CA ARG A 305 -22.37 -27.17 20.12
C ARG A 305 -20.93 -27.01 20.61
N GLU A 306 -20.00 -27.85 20.13
CA GLU A 306 -18.58 -27.78 20.49
C GLU A 306 -17.85 -26.54 19.95
N SER A 307 -18.38 -25.90 18.89
CA SER A 307 -17.77 -24.68 18.35
C SER A 307 -18.05 -23.44 19.21
N GLY A 308 -18.92 -23.55 20.21
CA GLY A 308 -19.40 -22.42 21.01
C GLY A 308 -20.40 -21.55 20.25
N TRP A 309 -21.04 -22.10 19.20
CA TRP A 309 -22.10 -21.41 18.46
C TRP A 309 -23.26 -21.03 19.39
N SER A 310 -23.75 -19.82 19.23
CA SER A 310 -24.98 -19.35 19.87
C SER A 310 -25.89 -18.69 18.82
N PRO A 311 -27.22 -18.69 19.04
CA PRO A 311 -28.16 -17.95 18.19
C PRO A 311 -27.75 -16.48 18.01
N ASP A 312 -27.32 -15.81 19.08
CA ASP A 312 -26.89 -14.41 19.04
C ASP A 312 -25.66 -14.19 18.12
N MET A 313 -24.69 -15.11 18.14
CA MET A 313 -23.51 -15.05 17.27
C MET A 313 -23.87 -15.28 15.80
N ASP A 314 -24.82 -16.18 15.54
CA ASP A 314 -25.36 -16.47 14.21
C ASP A 314 -26.13 -15.28 13.64
N GLU A 315 -26.96 -14.65 14.47
CA GLU A 315 -27.68 -13.43 14.14
C GLU A 315 -26.70 -12.30 13.80
N LEU A 316 -25.69 -12.07 14.65
CA LEU A 316 -24.64 -11.07 14.39
C LEU A 316 -23.85 -11.37 13.10
N ALA A 317 -23.54 -12.64 12.82
CA ALA A 317 -22.83 -13.03 11.60
C ALA A 317 -23.66 -12.88 10.33
N ARG A 318 -25.00 -13.00 10.44
CA ARG A 318 -25.94 -12.77 9.34
C ARG A 318 -26.26 -11.30 9.13
N GLN A 319 -25.97 -10.43 10.11
CA GLN A 319 -26.14 -9.00 9.92
C GLN A 319 -25.26 -8.55 8.76
N PRO A 320 -25.86 -7.94 7.71
CA PRO A 320 -25.06 -7.41 6.62
C PRO A 320 -24.14 -6.33 7.19
N ARG A 321 -22.84 -6.46 6.92
CA ARG A 321 -21.82 -5.53 7.42
C ARG A 321 -22.06 -4.10 6.97
N HIS A 322 -22.67 -3.94 5.80
CA HIS A 322 -23.00 -2.67 5.19
C HIS A 322 -24.46 -2.65 4.72
N GLY A 323 -25.00 -1.45 4.51
CA GLY A 323 -26.35 -1.27 3.99
C GLY A 323 -26.57 -1.90 2.60
N PRO A 324 -27.84 -2.13 2.19
CA PRO A 324 -28.18 -2.83 0.95
C PRO A 324 -27.65 -2.16 -0.33
N ASN A 325 -27.43 -0.84 -0.29
CA ASN A 325 -26.95 -0.05 -1.42
C ASN A 325 -25.42 0.15 -1.44
N TYR A 326 -24.68 -0.36 -0.45
CA TYR A 326 -23.26 -0.05 -0.25
C TYR A 326 -22.42 -0.32 -1.50
N ASN A 327 -22.58 -1.49 -2.12
CA ASN A 327 -21.78 -1.87 -3.28
C ASN A 327 -22.05 -0.96 -4.48
N GLN A 328 -23.32 -0.63 -4.74
CA GLN A 328 -23.70 0.26 -5.82
C GLN A 328 -23.19 1.69 -5.58
N LEU A 329 -23.26 2.18 -4.33
CA LEU A 329 -22.70 3.49 -3.96
C LEU A 329 -21.18 3.52 -4.09
N LEU A 330 -20.51 2.42 -3.70
CA LEU A 330 -19.07 2.27 -3.86
C LEU A 330 -18.66 2.28 -5.34
N HIS A 331 -19.42 1.60 -6.20
CA HIS A 331 -19.20 1.64 -7.65
C HIS A 331 -19.38 3.06 -8.21
N LEU A 332 -20.48 3.73 -7.87
CA LEU A 332 -20.73 5.11 -8.28
C LEU A 332 -19.62 6.05 -7.81
N LEU A 333 -19.20 5.95 -6.54
CA LEU A 333 -18.11 6.76 -6.00
C LEU A 333 -16.80 6.56 -6.76
N ASN A 334 -16.44 5.30 -7.04
CA ASN A 334 -15.25 4.96 -7.82
C ASN A 334 -15.32 5.55 -9.25
N ASP A 335 -16.48 5.50 -9.90
CA ASP A 335 -16.68 6.08 -11.22
C ASP A 335 -16.51 7.61 -11.19
N LEU A 336 -17.05 8.28 -10.16
CA LEU A 336 -16.86 9.71 -9.96
C LEU A 336 -15.38 10.06 -9.72
N GLN A 337 -14.68 9.34 -8.84
CA GLN A 337 -13.28 9.59 -8.53
C GLN A 337 -12.36 9.37 -9.75
N ASN A 338 -12.68 8.43 -10.64
CA ASN A 338 -11.88 8.13 -11.83
C ASN A 338 -12.20 9.02 -13.05
N HIS A 339 -13.26 9.83 -12.98
CA HIS A 339 -13.64 10.70 -14.08
C HIS A 339 -12.64 11.85 -14.28
N ASN A 340 -12.31 12.18 -15.54
CA ASN A 340 -11.29 13.21 -15.87
C ASN A 340 -11.59 14.62 -15.31
N SER A 341 -12.85 14.91 -14.97
CA SER A 341 -13.27 16.18 -14.37
C SER A 341 -13.32 16.17 -12.83
N ALA A 342 -12.88 15.09 -12.18
CA ALA A 342 -12.93 14.95 -10.73
C ALA A 342 -11.77 15.59 -9.99
N TRP A 343 -10.70 15.96 -10.69
CA TRP A 343 -9.44 16.44 -10.11
C TRP A 343 -9.57 17.53 -9.02
N PRO A 344 -10.53 18.51 -9.06
CA PRO A 344 -10.64 19.50 -7.99
C PRO A 344 -11.38 18.99 -6.74
N PHE A 345 -12.06 17.84 -6.84
CA PHE A 345 -13.00 17.34 -5.84
C PHE A 345 -12.50 16.06 -5.17
N LEU A 346 -11.30 15.59 -5.50
CA LEU A 346 -10.75 14.34 -4.98
C LEU A 346 -10.39 14.40 -3.49
N VAL A 347 -10.08 15.58 -2.97
CA VAL A 347 -9.63 15.82 -1.59
C VAL A 347 -10.18 17.16 -1.08
N PRO A 348 -10.22 17.40 0.25
CA PRO A 348 -10.64 18.69 0.79
C PRO A 348 -9.80 19.84 0.25
N VAL A 349 -10.42 21.02 0.09
CA VAL A 349 -9.71 22.25 -0.29
C VAL A 349 -8.73 22.64 0.81
N ASN A 350 -7.45 22.75 0.49
CA ASN A 350 -6.45 23.11 1.50
C ASN A 350 -6.58 24.59 1.90
N ARG A 351 -6.75 24.86 3.21
CA ARG A 351 -6.83 26.22 3.75
C ARG A 351 -5.58 27.06 3.48
N ASP A 352 -4.41 26.43 3.41
CA ASP A 352 -3.15 27.11 3.14
C ASP A 352 -3.08 27.59 1.68
N ASP A 353 -3.75 26.89 0.76
CA ASP A 353 -3.76 27.21 -0.67
C ASP A 353 -4.90 28.18 -1.03
N VAL A 354 -6.02 28.13 -0.29
CA VAL A 354 -7.20 28.96 -0.50
C VAL A 354 -7.72 29.51 0.83
N ALA A 355 -7.16 30.64 1.26
CA ALA A 355 -7.29 31.16 2.62
C ALA A 355 -8.75 31.49 3.04
N ASP A 356 -9.55 32.04 2.12
CA ASP A 356 -10.93 32.50 2.38
C ASP A 356 -12.00 31.43 2.09
N TYR A 357 -11.61 30.24 1.62
CA TYR A 357 -12.55 29.21 1.18
C TYR A 357 -13.55 28.83 2.29
N TYR A 358 -13.05 28.53 3.48
CA TYR A 358 -13.85 28.12 4.64
C TYR A 358 -14.60 29.29 5.31
N ASP A 359 -14.27 30.53 4.94
CA ASP A 359 -15.06 31.69 5.35
C ASP A 359 -16.32 31.83 4.48
N VAL A 360 -16.26 31.39 3.22
CA VAL A 360 -17.37 31.43 2.25
C VAL A 360 -18.21 30.14 2.25
N ILE A 361 -17.54 28.98 2.33
CA ILE A 361 -18.14 27.65 2.30
C ILE A 361 -18.22 27.09 3.73
N LYS A 362 -19.45 26.89 4.21
CA LYS A 362 -19.73 26.47 5.59
C LYS A 362 -19.83 24.96 5.77
N GLU A 363 -20.27 24.26 4.74
CA GLU A 363 -20.40 22.81 4.72
C GLU A 363 -19.51 22.26 3.59
N PRO A 364 -18.19 22.14 3.81
CA PRO A 364 -17.28 21.61 2.80
C PRO A 364 -17.55 20.11 2.57
N MET A 365 -17.38 19.66 1.32
CA MET A 365 -17.51 18.26 0.94
C MET A 365 -16.57 17.95 -0.22
N ASP A 366 -16.08 16.72 -0.29
CA ASP A 366 -15.21 16.19 -1.35
C ASP A 366 -15.33 14.66 -1.44
N LEU A 367 -14.83 14.07 -2.52
CA LEU A 367 -14.98 12.65 -2.81
C LEU A 367 -14.21 11.73 -1.85
N SER A 368 -13.13 12.19 -1.21
CA SER A 368 -12.43 11.39 -0.18
C SER A 368 -13.16 11.43 1.16
N THR A 369 -13.77 12.56 1.51
CA THR A 369 -14.68 12.64 2.66
C THR A 369 -15.89 11.72 2.43
N MET A 370 -16.46 11.73 1.21
CA MET A 370 -17.54 10.81 0.87
C MET A 370 -17.12 9.34 0.95
N GLU A 371 -15.90 8.98 0.56
CA GLU A 371 -15.35 7.62 0.70
C GLU A 371 -15.34 7.18 2.17
N ASN A 372 -14.81 8.02 3.06
CA ASN A 372 -14.78 7.74 4.50
C ASN A 372 -16.20 7.59 5.09
N LYS A 373 -17.15 8.43 4.67
CA LYS A 373 -18.55 8.34 5.10
C LYS A 373 -19.22 7.05 4.64
N LEU A 374 -18.94 6.61 3.42
CA LEU A 374 -19.46 5.35 2.87
C LEU A 374 -18.89 4.15 3.63
N GLU A 375 -17.58 4.09 3.88
CA GLU A 375 -16.93 3.02 4.65
C GLU A 375 -17.45 2.93 6.10
N ALA A 376 -17.89 4.05 6.67
CA ALA A 376 -18.47 4.15 8.00
C ALA A 376 -20.00 3.97 8.03
N ASP A 377 -20.63 3.51 6.94
CA ASP A 377 -22.07 3.29 6.81
C ASP A 377 -22.93 4.53 7.11
N GLN A 378 -22.43 5.72 6.80
CA GLN A 378 -23.14 6.99 7.05
C GLN A 378 -24.10 7.40 5.92
N TYR A 379 -24.26 6.56 4.89
CA TYR A 379 -25.27 6.73 3.84
C TYR A 379 -26.31 5.64 3.96
N ALA A 380 -27.40 5.94 4.67
CA ALA A 380 -28.50 5.00 4.84
C ALA A 380 -29.24 4.80 3.51
N THR A 381 -29.34 5.87 2.71
CA THR A 381 -30.01 5.83 1.41
C THR A 381 -29.17 6.48 0.30
N PRO A 382 -29.45 6.20 -0.99
CA PRO A 382 -28.80 6.87 -2.12
C PRO A 382 -29.02 8.39 -2.15
N GLU A 383 -30.12 8.87 -1.57
CA GLU A 383 -30.43 10.29 -1.38
C GLU A 383 -29.38 10.98 -0.49
N ASP A 384 -28.94 10.31 0.59
CA ASP A 384 -27.89 10.86 1.47
C ASP A 384 -26.58 11.04 0.71
N PHE A 385 -26.20 10.04 -0.11
CA PHE A 385 -25.00 10.09 -0.93
C PHE A 385 -25.09 11.20 -2.00
N THR A 386 -26.22 11.27 -2.70
CA THR A 386 -26.42 12.26 -3.77
C THR A 386 -26.50 13.68 -3.23
N LYS A 387 -27.01 13.88 -2.01
CA LYS A 387 -26.97 15.17 -1.32
C LYS A 387 -25.54 15.66 -1.11
N ASP A 388 -24.65 14.82 -0.61
CA ASP A 388 -23.24 15.17 -0.41
C ASP A 388 -22.52 15.37 -1.75
N ALA A 389 -22.79 14.53 -2.75
CA ALA A 389 -22.22 14.71 -4.09
C ALA A 389 -22.66 16.04 -4.73
N ARG A 390 -23.92 16.42 -4.58
CA ARG A 390 -24.43 17.73 -5.03
C ARG A 390 -23.80 18.88 -4.29
N LEU A 391 -23.59 18.75 -2.99
CA LEU A 391 -22.96 19.77 -2.15
C LEU A 391 -21.55 20.10 -2.67
N ILE A 392 -20.79 19.13 -3.20
CA ILE A 392 -19.51 19.38 -3.87
C ILE A 392 -19.68 20.39 -5.02
N PHE A 393 -20.66 20.15 -5.90
CA PHE A 393 -20.89 20.97 -7.10
C PHE A 393 -21.48 22.34 -6.78
N GLU A 394 -22.41 22.39 -5.82
CA GLU A 394 -23.02 23.62 -5.33
C GLU A 394 -21.98 24.52 -4.65
N ASN A 395 -21.13 23.96 -3.78
CA ASN A 395 -20.02 24.70 -3.18
C ASN A 395 -19.03 25.20 -4.23
N CYS A 396 -18.71 24.37 -5.22
CA CYS A 396 -17.83 24.78 -6.31
C CYS A 396 -18.40 25.99 -7.07
N ARG A 397 -19.69 25.98 -7.42
CA ARG A 397 -20.35 27.10 -8.12
C ARG A 397 -20.56 28.33 -7.23
N LYS A 398 -20.76 28.14 -5.93
CA LYS A 398 -20.88 29.24 -4.96
C LYS A 398 -19.56 30.00 -4.82
N TYR A 399 -18.44 29.30 -4.80
CA TYR A 399 -17.13 29.90 -4.62
C TYR A 399 -16.50 30.38 -5.94
N ASN A 400 -16.71 29.66 -7.05
CA ASN A 400 -16.04 29.92 -8.33
C ASN A 400 -16.99 30.50 -9.38
N ASN A 401 -16.50 31.43 -10.20
CA ASN A 401 -17.22 31.93 -11.37
C ASN A 401 -17.45 30.82 -12.41
N GLU A 402 -18.58 30.85 -13.12
CA GLU A 402 -19.02 29.85 -14.11
C GLU A 402 -18.02 29.59 -15.24
N ASN A 403 -17.20 30.59 -15.61
CA ASN A 403 -16.22 30.46 -16.69
C ASN A 403 -14.93 29.74 -16.27
N THR A 404 -14.74 29.50 -14.98
CA THR A 404 -13.54 28.85 -14.44
C THR A 404 -13.44 27.38 -14.85
N PRO A 405 -12.22 26.81 -14.93
CA PRO A 405 -12.03 25.37 -15.09
C PRO A 405 -12.72 24.54 -14.02
N TYR A 406 -12.83 25.06 -12.79
CA TYR A 406 -13.50 24.43 -11.65
C TYR A 406 -15.00 24.28 -11.88
N ALA A 407 -15.70 25.37 -12.19
CA ALA A 407 -17.14 25.34 -12.46
C ALA A 407 -17.47 24.45 -13.68
N LYS A 408 -16.65 24.50 -14.73
CA LYS A 408 -16.78 23.61 -15.90
C LYS A 408 -16.59 22.14 -15.52
N SER A 409 -15.67 21.84 -14.61
CA SER A 409 -15.42 20.49 -14.11
C SER A 409 -16.58 19.98 -13.25
N ALA A 410 -17.12 20.82 -12.36
CA ALA A 410 -18.30 20.52 -11.56
C ALA A 410 -19.50 20.15 -12.45
N ASN A 411 -19.81 20.97 -13.45
CA ASN A 411 -20.93 20.73 -14.36
C ASN A 411 -20.78 19.42 -15.17
N LYS A 412 -19.55 19.08 -15.58
CA LYS A 412 -19.27 17.82 -16.29
C LYS A 412 -19.42 16.61 -15.38
N LEU A 413 -18.86 16.69 -14.17
CA LEU A 413 -18.90 15.57 -13.23
C LEU A 413 -20.32 15.33 -12.70
N GLU A 414 -21.07 16.39 -12.39
CA GLU A 414 -22.48 16.32 -11.99
C GLU A 414 -23.35 15.69 -13.08
N LYS A 415 -23.15 16.10 -14.34
CA LYS A 415 -23.84 15.46 -15.47
C LYS A 415 -23.50 13.97 -15.57
N TYR A 416 -22.24 13.60 -15.40
CA TYR A 416 -21.81 12.21 -15.42
C TYR A 416 -22.41 11.40 -14.25
N MET A 417 -22.46 11.98 -13.05
CA MET A 417 -23.12 11.39 -11.89
C MET A 417 -24.58 11.03 -12.19
N TRP A 418 -25.36 11.98 -12.71
CA TRP A 418 -26.76 11.72 -13.05
C TRP A 418 -26.94 10.67 -14.14
N GLN A 419 -26.01 10.59 -15.11
CA GLN A 419 -26.01 9.52 -16.09
C GLN A 419 -25.80 8.14 -15.46
N GLN A 420 -24.88 8.02 -14.49
CA GLN A 420 -24.65 6.76 -13.78
C GLN A 420 -25.85 6.39 -12.88
N ILE A 421 -26.42 7.36 -12.16
CA ILE A 421 -27.60 7.15 -11.32
C ILE A 421 -28.79 6.66 -12.15
N LYS A 422 -29.02 7.25 -13.32
CA LYS A 422 -30.10 6.86 -14.23
C LYS A 422 -29.93 5.46 -14.82
N ALA A 423 -28.69 4.99 -14.94
CA ALA A 423 -28.39 3.64 -15.41
C ALA A 423 -28.77 2.56 -14.38
N VAL A 424 -28.98 2.95 -13.12
CA VAL A 424 -29.50 2.09 -12.05
C VAL A 424 -31.03 2.28 -11.99
N PRO A 425 -31.84 1.29 -12.43
CA PRO A 425 -33.30 1.44 -12.51
C PRO A 425 -33.93 1.89 -11.19
N GLU A 426 -33.45 1.36 -10.08
CA GLU A 426 -33.93 1.64 -8.72
C GLU A 426 -33.72 3.10 -8.30
N TRP A 427 -32.74 3.79 -8.88
CA TRP A 427 -32.35 5.16 -8.50
C TRP A 427 -32.73 6.21 -9.55
N SER A 428 -33.39 5.78 -10.63
CA SER A 428 -33.78 6.65 -11.74
C SER A 428 -34.67 7.84 -11.32
N HIS A 429 -35.38 7.73 -10.20
CA HIS A 429 -36.25 8.75 -9.63
C HIS A 429 -35.50 9.84 -8.84
N LEU A 430 -34.20 9.67 -8.57
CA LEU A 430 -33.39 10.62 -7.81
C LEU A 430 -32.98 11.86 -8.61
N GLU A 431 -33.06 11.79 -9.94
CA GLU A 431 -32.73 12.92 -10.81
C GLU A 431 -33.77 14.05 -10.56
N PRO A 432 -33.33 15.24 -10.11
CA PRO A 432 -34.27 16.34 -9.89
C PRO A 432 -34.94 16.76 -11.20
N GLU A 433 -36.25 16.98 -11.17
CA GLU A 433 -36.99 17.55 -12.30
C GLU A 433 -36.43 18.95 -12.62
N LYS A 434 -36.24 19.21 -13.92
CA LYS A 434 -35.57 20.42 -14.44
C LYS A 434 -36.38 21.70 -14.29
#